data_AF-A0A2K4ZQZ3-F1
#
_entry.id   AF-A0A2K4ZQZ3-F1
#
_cell.length_a   1.000
_cell.length_b   1.000
_cell.length_c   1.000
_cell.angle_alpha   90.00
_cell.angle_beta   90.00
_cell.angle_gamma   90.00
#
_symmetry.space_group_name_H-M   'P 1'
#
loop_
_entity.id
_entity.type
_entity.pdbx_description
1 polymer ?
#
loop_
_entity_poly.entity_id
_entity_poly.type
_entity_poly.pdbx_seq_one_letter_code
_entity_poly.pdbx_strand_id
1 'polypeptide(L)'
;MEVIICSAKEACELMKHMNDNDMVMLSVVDRKTYIHSVPRKIKKKNGEELIKQANNIRYQDNDFFGTISLYGVLKEKDTIHNILFPQLE
;
A
#
# COMPACT_ATOMS: atom_id res chain seq x y z
N MET A 1 6.47 -15.90 1.87
CA MET A 1 5.86 -14.58 2.03
C MET A 1 4.55 -14.75 2.75
N GLU A 2 4.52 -14.38 4.03
CA GLU A 2 3.32 -14.41 4.84
C GLU A 2 2.48 -13.16 4.54
N VAL A 3 1.16 -13.34 4.43
CA VAL A 3 0.23 -12.22 4.18
C VAL A 3 -0.53 -11.96 5.46
N ILE A 4 -0.31 -10.78 6.04
CA ILE A 4 -0.91 -10.37 7.30
C ILE A 4 -2.10 -9.45 7.00
N ILE A 5 -3.26 -9.74 7.58
CA ILE A 5 -4.40 -8.81 7.56
C ILE A 5 -4.16 -7.78 8.66
N CYS A 6 -4.19 -6.49 8.30
CA CYS A 6 -3.96 -5.41 9.25
C CYS A 6 -5.04 -4.35 9.17
N SER A 7 -5.20 -3.61 10.27
CA SER A 7 -6.02 -2.40 10.34
C SER A 7 -5.31 -1.22 9.69
N ALA A 8 -6.06 -0.15 9.39
CA ALA A 8 -5.48 1.08 8.86
C ALA A 8 -4.44 1.69 9.81
N LYS A 9 -4.64 1.55 11.13
CA LYS A 9 -3.69 2.02 12.14
C LYS A 9 -2.38 1.26 12.06
N GLU A 10 -2.43 -0.07 12.06
CA GLU A 10 -1.24 -0.93 11.97
C GLU A 10 -0.49 -0.70 10.65
N ALA A 11 -1.21 -0.54 9.54
CA ALA A 11 -0.62 -0.25 8.24
C ALA A 11 0.13 1.11 8.21
N CYS A 12 -0.39 2.15 8.87
CA CYS A 12 0.33 3.42 8.99
C CYS A 12 1.56 3.31 9.92
N GLU A 13 1.47 2.53 11.01
CA GLU A 13 2.62 2.31 11.90
C GLU A 13 3.80 1.63 11.19
N LEU A 14 3.55 0.77 10.20
CA LEU A 14 4.61 0.16 9.38
C LEU A 14 5.45 1.18 8.62
N MET A 15 4.94 2.39 8.36
CA MET A 15 5.66 3.47 7.68
C MET A 15 6.08 4.59 8.63
N LYS A 16 5.92 4.43 9.95
CA LYS A 16 6.20 5.46 10.96
C LYS A 16 7.64 5.98 10.93
N HIS A 17 8.60 5.13 10.56
CA HIS A 17 10.01 5.49 10.44
C HIS A 17 10.31 6.45 9.29
N MET A 18 9.36 6.65 8.39
CA MET A 18 9.45 7.58 7.26
C MET A 18 8.82 8.94 7.59
N ASN A 19 9.38 10.00 7.03
CA ASN A 19 8.81 11.34 7.08
C ASN A 19 7.62 11.48 6.11
N ASP A 20 6.68 12.39 6.42
CA ASP A 20 5.47 12.60 5.60
C ASP A 20 5.73 13.04 4.16
N ASN A 21 6.87 13.67 3.91
CA ASN A 21 7.31 14.10 2.58
C ASN A 21 8.17 13.05 1.85
N ASP A 22 8.53 11.95 2.50
CA ASP A 22 9.25 10.86 1.85
C ASP A 22 8.38 10.23 0.76
N MET A 23 9.02 9.57 -0.20
CA MET A 23 8.32 9.01 -1.35
C MET A 23 8.16 7.50 -1.19
N VAL A 24 6.95 7.01 -1.41
CA VAL A 24 6.60 5.59 -1.53
C VAL A 24 6.20 5.29 -2.97
N MET A 25 6.30 4.04 -3.39
CA MET A 25 5.87 3.63 -4.72
C MET A 25 4.43 3.13 -4.68
N LEU A 26 3.57 3.69 -5.54
CA LEU A 26 2.20 3.24 -5.75
C LEU A 26 2.12 2.46 -7.05
N SER A 27 1.64 1.22 -6.99
CA SER A 27 1.32 0.38 -8.14
C SER A 27 -0.13 -0.06 -8.06
N VAL A 28 -0.88 0.09 -9.15
CA VAL A 28 -2.31 -0.22 -9.21
C VAL A 28 -2.51 -1.42 -10.12
N VAL A 29 -3.33 -2.38 -9.68
CA VAL A 29 -3.67 -3.58 -10.44
C VAL A 29 -5.17 -3.66 -10.61
N ASP A 30 -5.62 -3.74 -11.86
CA ASP A 30 -6.99 -4.07 -12.19
C ASP A 30 -7.14 -5.60 -12.22
N ARG A 31 -7.99 -6.14 -11.36
CA ARG A 31 -8.22 -7.58 -11.20
C ARG A 31 -9.09 -8.18 -12.30
N LYS A 32 -9.84 -7.37 -13.06
CA LYS A 32 -10.66 -7.83 -14.18
C LYS A 32 -9.80 -8.00 -15.43
N THR A 33 -8.95 -7.02 -15.71
CA THR A 33 -8.12 -6.98 -16.92
C THR A 33 -6.72 -7.55 -16.70
N TYR A 34 -6.32 -7.75 -15.44
CA TYR A 34 -4.95 -8.12 -15.03
C TYR A 34 -3.90 -7.11 -15.49
N ILE A 35 -4.33 -5.87 -15.78
CA ILE A 35 -3.45 -4.78 -16.19
C ILE A 35 -2.84 -4.14 -14.95
N HIS A 36 -1.52 -4.01 -14.98
CA HIS A 36 -0.76 -3.25 -14.01
C HIS A 36 -0.54 -1.84 -14.56
N SER A 37 -0.90 -0.82 -13.78
CA SER A 37 -0.53 0.56 -14.09
C SER A 37 0.99 0.73 -13.98
N VAL A 38 1.55 1.68 -14.73
CA VAL A 38 2.94 2.11 -14.52
C VAL A 38 3.10 2.60 -13.08
N PRO A 39 4.01 2.01 -12.27
CA PRO A 39 4.23 2.45 -10.90
C PRO A 39 4.67 3.90 -10.84
N ARG A 40 4.15 4.64 -9.85
CA ARG A 40 4.47 6.05 -9.65
C ARG A 40 4.87 6.33 -8.23
N LYS A 41 5.77 7.31 -8.04
CA LYS A 41 6.15 7.77 -6.70
C LYS A 41 5.10 8.75 -6.18
N ILE A 42 4.64 8.53 -4.96
CA ILE A 42 3.73 9.44 -4.23
C ILE A 42 4.35 9.78 -2.88
N LYS A 43 3.93 10.90 -2.27
CA LYS A 43 4.32 11.20 -0.89
C LYS A 43 3.72 10.17 0.08
N LYS A 44 4.46 9.81 1.12
CA LYS A 44 4.04 8.90 2.20
C LYS A 44 2.68 9.31 2.75
N LYS A 45 2.47 10.59 3.06
CA LYS A 45 1.18 11.10 3.56
C LYS A 45 0.00 10.80 2.62
N ASN A 46 0.20 10.85 1.31
CA ASN A 46 -0.85 10.53 0.33
C ASN A 46 -1.12 9.01 0.32
N GLY A 47 -0.08 8.20 0.58
CA GLY A 47 -0.23 6.76 0.80
C GLY A 47 -1.07 6.46 2.05
N GLU A 48 -0.81 7.14 3.16
CA GLU A 48 -1.62 6.99 4.39
C GLU A 48 -3.08 7.42 4.20
N GLU A 49 -3.36 8.41 3.36
CA GLU A 49 -4.73 8.78 2.98
C GLU A 49 -5.45 7.65 2.22
N LEU A 50 -4.75 6.92 1.34
CA LEU A 50 -5.30 5.76 0.66
C LEU A 50 -5.56 4.59 1.63
N ILE A 51 -4.64 4.36 2.58
CA ILE A 51 -4.78 3.34 3.63
C ILE A 51 -6.08 3.56 4.41
N LYS A 52 -6.37 4.80 4.82
CA LYS A 52 -7.59 5.16 5.57
C LYS A 52 -8.88 4.94 4.78
N GLN A 53 -8.80 4.88 3.46
CA GLN A 53 -9.95 4.70 2.57
C GLN A 53 -10.16 3.24 2.13
N ALA A 54 -9.26 2.33 2.49
CA ALA A 54 -9.34 0.93 2.12
C ALA A 54 -10.34 0.16 3.00
N ASN A 55 -11.09 -0.76 2.41
CA ASN A 55 -11.99 -1.65 3.14
C ASN A 55 -11.23 -2.83 3.76
N ASN A 56 -10.25 -3.36 3.02
CA ASN A 56 -9.38 -4.42 3.51
C ASN A 56 -7.93 -4.06 3.18
N ILE A 57 -7.05 -4.37 4.12
CA ILE A 57 -5.63 -4.05 4.02
C ILE A 57 -4.87 -5.34 4.30
N ARG A 58 -3.89 -5.61 3.44
CA ARG A 58 -2.97 -6.73 3.59
C ARG A 58 -1.55 -6.23 3.54
N TYR A 59 -0.74 -6.69 4.48
CA TYR A 59 0.68 -6.44 4.49
C TYR A 59 1.43 -7.70 4.04
N GLN A 60 2.44 -7.49 3.21
CA GLN A 60 3.41 -8.50 2.81
C GLN A 60 4.79 -8.00 3.21
N ASP A 61 5.41 -8.79 4.07
CA ASP A 61 6.80 -8.63 4.43
C ASP A 61 7.66 -9.34 3.36
N ASN A 62 8.50 -8.58 2.66
CA ASN A 62 9.44 -9.12 1.69
C ASN A 62 10.83 -8.63 2.06
N ASP A 63 11.86 -9.44 1.79
CA ASP A 63 13.26 -9.19 2.18
C ASP A 63 13.86 -7.83 1.76
N PHE A 64 13.20 -7.07 0.87
CA PHE A 64 13.66 -5.78 0.35
C PHE A 64 12.71 -4.62 0.60
N PHE A 65 11.40 -4.88 0.66
CA PHE A 65 10.37 -3.85 0.72
C PHE A 65 9.10 -4.35 1.40
N GLY A 66 8.51 -3.50 2.23
CA GLY A 66 7.18 -3.70 2.75
C GLY A 66 6.15 -3.38 1.67
N THR A 67 5.16 -4.24 1.49
CA THR A 67 4.05 -3.99 0.57
C THR A 67 2.73 -3.97 1.34
N ILE A 68 2.01 -2.84 1.26
CA ILE A 68 0.65 -2.71 1.76
C ILE A 68 -0.30 -2.74 0.55
N SER A 69 -1.08 -3.82 0.43
CA SER A 69 -2.12 -3.98 -0.59
C SER A 69 -3.48 -3.52 -0.04
N LEU A 70 -4.10 -2.57 -0.73
CA LEU A 70 -5.34 -1.91 -0.36
C LEU A 70 -6.46 -2.32 -1.31
N TYR A 71 -7.55 -2.84 -0.74
CA TYR A 71 -8.74 -3.27 -1.47
C TYR A 71 -9.91 -2.35 -1.17
N GLY A 72 -10.69 -2.01 -2.20
CA GLY A 72 -11.91 -1.21 -2.03
C GLY A 72 -11.67 0.28 -1.78
N VAL A 73 -10.45 0.77 -2.03
CA VAL A 73 -10.14 2.21 -2.01
C VAL A 73 -11.10 2.92 -2.95
N LEU A 74 -11.69 4.04 -2.50
CA LEU A 74 -12.67 4.82 -3.27
C LEU A 74 -13.87 3.99 -3.79
N LYS A 75 -14.22 2.89 -3.11
CA LYS A 75 -15.27 1.93 -3.51
C LYS A 75 -14.97 1.18 -4.82
N GLU A 76 -13.73 1.22 -5.30
CA GLU A 76 -13.27 0.43 -6.43
C GLU A 76 -13.07 -1.04 -6.02
N LYS A 77 -14.00 -1.92 -6.40
CA LYS A 77 -13.97 -3.33 -5.98
C LYS A 77 -12.94 -4.18 -6.72
N ASP A 78 -12.64 -3.80 -7.95
CA ASP A 78 -11.79 -4.57 -8.85
C ASP A 78 -10.35 -4.03 -8.92
N THR A 79 -10.05 -2.96 -8.19
CA THR A 79 -8.73 -2.34 -8.16
C THR A 79 -8.00 -2.68 -6.86
N ILE A 80 -6.72 -3.06 -6.96
CA ILE A 80 -5.81 -3.18 -5.82
C ILE A 80 -4.78 -2.07 -5.91
N HIS A 81 -4.67 -1.26 -4.87
CA HIS A 81 -3.61 -0.25 -4.74
C HIS A 81 -2.51 -0.83 -3.85
N ASN A 82 -1.30 -0.96 -4.37
CA ASN A 82 -0.14 -1.45 -3.63
C ASN A 82 0.79 -0.29 -3.31
N ILE A 83 1.08 -0.10 -2.03
CA ILE A 83 2.07 0.85 -1.54
C ILE A 83 3.32 0.07 -1.15
N LEU A 84 4.43 0.36 -1.83
CA LEU A 84 5.74 -0.22 -1.54
C LEU A 84 6.62 0.82 -0.87
N PHE A 85 7.28 0.44 0.22
CA PHE A 85 8.10 1.33 1.03
C PHE A 85 9.33 0.59 1.58
N PRO A 86 10.45 1.31 1.86
CA PRO A 86 11.63 0.71 2.46
C PRO A 86 11.32 0.24 3.89
N GLN A 87 11.73 -0.96 4.23
CA GLN A 87 11.69 -1.46 5.60
C GLN A 87 12.94 -1.03 6.38
N LEU A 88 12.82 -1.03 7.70
CA LEU A 88 13.98 -1.00 8.57
C LEU A 88 14.57 -2.42 8.63
N GLU A 89 15.90 -2.53 8.55
CA GLU A 89 16.64 -3.77 8.85
C GLU A 89 16.47 -4.18 10.32
#